data_AF-A0A7J5EZ08-F1
#
_entry.id   AF-A0A7J5EZ08-F1
#
_cell.length_a   1.000
_cell.length_b   1.000
_cell.length_c   1.000
_cell.angle_alpha   90.00
_cell.angle_beta   90.00
_cell.angle_gamma   90.00
#
_symmetry.space_group_name_H-M   'P 1'
#
loop_
_entity.id
_entity.type
_entity.pdbx_description
1 polymer ?
#
loop_
_entity_poly.entity_id
_entity_poly.type
_entity_poly.pdbx_seq_one_letter_code
_entity_poly.pdbx_strand_id
1 'polypeptide(L)'
;MPGTARAATRRRDERRLRRRGREGSHRASPRSRALGAGAREARRRRRRAGAHDAQLRPLVAAADPRAHGARVDRAPRRLQPGAHPPVEVRSPAPRGARARSGHDPARRHRRPDRAAPARPVATSGTRTVDPRCAAAVRRIGGVRSVSIGVASVIVLGAACSSNYAAGTPQIAPYCAPRRGTELALTLVTGGLDRPVGLAAPNGDPRLFVVEQLGRVRVIVDGELLAAPYLDLSDHVIAVGPEQGLLGLAFHPDFASNGRFVVHYTAEPDGDNVVAELVADPSANVATASERELLHLDREVNIHNGGSVVFGPDGYLYVSLGDGSHAVPADVFGAGQSRDSLMAKVLRLDLENGTPYGIPPDNPWAGGGGAPEMYAWGLRNPWRISVDPRTGDLYIGDVGQNTFEEINHVPAGQAGANFGWSVNEGPDCWVAPIGGGGPGACGDPVELRPPLVAIDRRVERACAAIGGHVYRGGCMPDMVGRYLYSDFCNGVVNAIVVEAGAVLEQQRHELDGILAGQITSFGVDGYGELYVTAVGGRIYRLELARDIEADTLAPDPRGGQ
;
A
#
# COMPACT_ATOMS: atom_id res chain seq x y z
N MET A 1 65.34 -6.38 -24.48
CA MET A 1 65.08 -6.20 -25.93
C MET A 1 65.37 -7.54 -26.65
N PRO A 2 64.70 -7.83 -27.78
CA PRO A 2 64.25 -9.19 -28.16
C PRO A 2 65.29 -10.03 -28.95
N GLY A 3 65.09 -11.33 -29.23
CA GLY A 3 63.97 -12.23 -28.87
C GLY A 3 64.01 -13.58 -29.62
N THR A 4 62.89 -14.31 -29.58
CA THR A 4 62.50 -15.49 -30.41
C THR A 4 63.44 -16.70 -30.57
N ALA A 5 63.00 -17.86 -30.08
CA ALA A 5 63.25 -19.17 -30.71
C ALA A 5 62.12 -20.16 -30.31
N ARG A 6 61.74 -21.08 -31.21
CA ARG A 6 60.66 -22.07 -31.00
C ARG A 6 61.17 -23.49 -31.24
N ALA A 7 60.84 -24.39 -30.31
CA ALA A 7 60.73 -25.86 -30.43
C ALA A 7 61.96 -26.71 -30.85
N ALA A 8 62.29 -27.73 -30.04
CA ALA A 8 62.34 -29.14 -30.47
C ALA A 8 62.54 -30.18 -29.32
N THR A 9 61.91 -31.36 -29.51
CA THR A 9 62.36 -32.73 -29.13
C THR A 9 62.57 -33.23 -27.68
N ARG A 10 61.62 -34.10 -27.26
CA ARG A 10 61.74 -35.56 -26.97
C ARG A 10 62.58 -36.14 -25.79
N ARG A 11 61.95 -37.17 -25.16
CA ARG A 11 62.51 -38.33 -24.40
C ARG A 11 63.01 -38.01 -22.98
N ARG A 12 62.92 -38.87 -21.95
CA ARG A 12 62.22 -40.13 -21.64
C ARG A 12 62.54 -40.46 -20.17
N ASP A 13 61.64 -41.22 -19.51
CA ASP A 13 61.89 -42.18 -18.41
C ASP A 13 62.45 -41.62 -17.06
N GLU A 14 62.30 -42.23 -15.86
CA GLU A 14 61.60 -43.47 -15.46
C GLU A 14 61.17 -43.48 -13.95
N ARG A 15 60.53 -44.58 -13.50
CA ARG A 15 60.39 -45.12 -12.11
C ARG A 15 59.56 -44.33 -11.07
N ARG A 16 58.41 -44.83 -10.60
CA ARG A 16 58.15 -45.96 -9.66
C ARG A 16 58.48 -45.67 -8.18
N LEU A 17 57.44 -45.62 -7.34
CA LEU A 17 57.31 -46.43 -6.11
C LEU A 17 55.82 -46.60 -5.73
N ARG A 18 55.46 -47.68 -5.02
CA ARG A 18 54.07 -48.11 -4.72
C ARG A 18 54.01 -48.85 -3.38
N ARG A 19 52.96 -48.59 -2.56
CA ARG A 19 52.29 -49.53 -1.61
C ARG A 19 53.16 -49.99 -0.39
N ARG A 20 52.64 -50.50 0.76
CA ARG A 20 51.27 -50.85 1.27
C ARG A 20 51.29 -51.09 2.81
N GLY A 21 50.13 -51.01 3.47
CA GLY A 21 49.79 -51.56 4.83
C GLY A 21 48.62 -50.75 5.43
N ARG A 22 47.40 -51.26 5.75
CA ARG A 22 46.96 -52.24 6.78
C ARG A 22 47.44 -51.86 8.20
N GLU A 23 46.62 -51.82 9.27
CA GLU A 23 45.22 -52.24 9.52
C GLU A 23 44.67 -51.49 10.77
N GLY A 24 43.35 -51.37 11.00
CA GLY A 24 42.79 -50.79 12.26
C GLY A 24 41.31 -50.38 12.24
N SER A 25 40.50 -50.90 13.17
CA SER A 25 39.03 -50.71 13.34
C SER A 25 38.64 -49.36 14.00
N HIS A 26 37.49 -48.73 13.76
CA HIS A 26 36.15 -49.13 14.27
C HIS A 26 34.96 -48.29 13.71
N ARG A 27 33.76 -48.91 13.75
CA ARG A 27 32.37 -48.41 13.70
C ARG A 27 32.08 -46.89 13.49
N ALA A 28 31.31 -46.60 12.44
CA ALA A 28 30.17 -45.66 12.47
C ALA A 28 29.13 -46.03 11.39
N SER A 29 27.85 -45.72 11.61
CA SER A 29 26.70 -45.97 10.70
C SER A 29 25.93 -44.64 10.47
N PRO A 30 24.85 -44.55 9.67
CA PRO A 30 24.97 -43.94 8.35
C PRO A 30 24.04 -42.73 8.12
N ARG A 31 24.38 -41.83 7.18
CA ARG A 31 23.43 -41.04 6.36
C ARG A 31 24.13 -40.19 5.29
N SER A 32 24.32 -40.73 4.09
CA SER A 32 24.62 -39.96 2.87
C SER A 32 24.44 -40.80 1.61
N ARG A 33 23.23 -40.78 1.02
CA ARG A 33 22.96 -41.18 -0.39
C ARG A 33 21.49 -40.96 -0.77
N ALA A 34 21.21 -39.83 -1.42
CA ALA A 34 19.99 -39.61 -2.23
C ALA A 34 20.17 -38.41 -3.17
N LEU A 35 21.18 -38.46 -4.06
CA LEU A 35 21.24 -37.60 -5.24
C LEU A 35 21.07 -38.50 -6.47
N GLY A 36 20.07 -38.23 -7.32
CA GLY A 36 19.96 -38.94 -8.61
C GLY A 36 18.58 -39.38 -9.10
N ALA A 37 17.48 -38.67 -8.81
CA ALA A 37 16.22 -38.83 -9.54
C ALA A 37 15.43 -37.50 -9.56
N GLY A 38 15.36 -36.84 -10.71
CA GLY A 38 14.62 -35.57 -10.87
C GLY A 38 14.98 -34.79 -12.14
N ALA A 39 16.27 -34.75 -12.50
CA ALA A 39 16.80 -33.97 -13.63
C ALA A 39 16.48 -34.52 -15.05
N ARG A 40 15.45 -35.39 -15.21
CA ARG A 40 15.07 -35.98 -16.51
C ARG A 40 13.60 -35.78 -16.92
N GLU A 41 12.71 -35.41 -16.01
CA GLU A 41 11.30 -35.10 -16.34
C GLU A 41 11.18 -33.71 -17.02
N ALA A 42 11.88 -32.70 -16.47
CA ALA A 42 11.77 -31.30 -16.86
C ALA A 42 12.20 -30.98 -18.32
N ARG A 43 12.95 -31.88 -18.99
CA ARG A 43 13.38 -31.70 -20.39
C ARG A 43 12.37 -32.19 -21.43
N ARG A 44 11.27 -32.85 -21.06
CA ARG A 44 10.25 -33.32 -22.02
C ARG A 44 9.06 -32.38 -22.24
N ARG A 45 8.83 -31.38 -21.38
CA ARG A 45 7.77 -30.37 -21.59
C ARG A 45 8.17 -29.19 -22.49
N ARG A 46 9.47 -28.98 -22.77
CA ARG A 46 9.98 -27.92 -23.68
C ARG A 46 9.84 -28.22 -25.20
N ARG A 47 8.82 -28.98 -25.62
CA ARG A 47 8.55 -29.28 -27.06
C ARG A 47 7.06 -29.33 -27.46
N ARG A 48 6.16 -28.79 -26.64
CA ARG A 48 4.73 -28.60 -26.98
C ARG A 48 4.17 -27.26 -26.46
N ALA A 49 4.83 -26.18 -26.84
CA ALA A 49 4.32 -24.81 -26.80
C ALA A 49 5.08 -24.05 -27.89
N GLY A 50 4.48 -23.91 -29.07
CA GLY A 50 5.21 -23.51 -30.27
C GLY A 50 4.37 -23.55 -31.53
N ALA A 51 3.29 -22.77 -31.54
CA ALA A 51 2.60 -22.28 -32.73
C ALA A 51 1.42 -21.40 -32.27
N HIS A 52 1.62 -20.08 -32.17
CA HIS A 52 0.63 -19.06 -32.51
C HIS A 52 1.37 -17.72 -32.54
N ASP A 53 1.83 -17.36 -33.73
CA ASP A 53 2.50 -16.10 -34.04
C ASP A 53 1.42 -15.10 -34.48
N ALA A 54 1.25 -14.00 -33.73
CA ALA A 54 0.32 -12.92 -34.03
C ALA A 54 0.97 -11.58 -33.65
N GLN A 55 1.41 -10.86 -34.67
CA GLN A 55 2.14 -9.59 -34.51
C GLN A 55 1.23 -8.50 -33.95
N LEU A 56 1.54 -7.98 -32.76
CA LEU A 56 1.03 -6.71 -32.27
C LEU A 56 2.16 -5.66 -32.33
N ARG A 57 2.04 -4.72 -33.27
CA ARG A 57 2.92 -3.55 -33.36
C ARG A 57 2.53 -2.52 -32.30
N PRO A 58 3.48 -1.85 -31.65
CA PRO A 58 3.17 -0.74 -30.76
C PRO A 58 2.68 0.48 -31.56
N LEU A 59 1.51 1.01 -31.21
CA LEU A 59 1.01 2.29 -31.71
C LEU A 59 1.64 3.44 -30.92
N VAL A 60 2.80 3.91 -31.38
CA VAL A 60 3.34 5.22 -31.00
C VAL A 60 3.30 6.11 -32.24
N ALA A 61 2.34 7.02 -32.29
CA ALA A 61 2.23 8.05 -33.32
C ALA A 61 2.44 9.42 -32.66
N ALA A 62 3.67 9.93 -32.72
CA ALA A 62 3.96 11.32 -32.39
C ALA A 62 3.39 12.24 -33.49
N ALA A 63 2.75 13.34 -33.09
CA ALA A 63 2.25 14.36 -34.01
C ALA A 63 3.26 15.52 -34.13
N ASP A 64 3.81 15.72 -35.33
CA ASP A 64 4.64 16.88 -35.69
C ASP A 64 3.74 18.00 -36.28
N PRO A 65 3.72 19.22 -35.71
CA PRO A 65 2.85 20.29 -36.18
C PRO A 65 3.51 21.21 -37.23
N ARG A 66 3.41 20.86 -38.52
CA ARG A 66 3.55 21.80 -39.67
C ARG A 66 3.08 21.19 -41.01
N ALA A 67 1.96 21.68 -41.56
CA ALA A 67 1.81 22.13 -42.96
C ALA A 67 0.34 22.30 -43.42
N HIS A 68 0.04 23.51 -43.88
CA HIS A 68 -1.01 23.96 -44.81
C HIS A 68 -2.08 22.97 -45.35
N GLY A 69 -3.33 23.19 -44.91
CA GLY A 69 -4.33 23.93 -45.70
C GLY A 69 -4.87 23.33 -47.02
N ALA A 70 -6.10 22.83 -46.99
CA ALA A 70 -7.04 22.85 -48.12
C ALA A 70 -8.50 22.90 -47.62
N ARG A 71 -9.33 23.76 -48.22
CA ARG A 71 -10.79 23.80 -47.98
C ARG A 71 -11.49 22.73 -48.82
N VAL A 72 -12.46 22.01 -48.25
CA VAL A 72 -13.56 21.39 -49.02
C VAL A 72 -14.86 21.48 -48.21
N ASP A 73 -15.83 22.23 -48.72
CA ASP A 73 -17.19 22.25 -48.19
C ASP A 73 -17.95 20.95 -48.51
N ARG A 74 -18.72 20.41 -47.55
CA ARG A 74 -19.91 19.60 -47.83
C ARG A 74 -20.87 19.52 -46.65
N ALA A 75 -22.14 19.81 -46.93
CA ALA A 75 -23.22 19.93 -45.95
C ALA A 75 -23.72 18.57 -45.40
N PRO A 76 -24.34 18.53 -44.20
CA PRO A 76 -24.82 17.31 -43.58
C PRO A 76 -26.15 16.82 -44.20
N ARG A 77 -26.24 15.53 -44.53
CA ARG A 77 -27.52 14.86 -44.83
C ARG A 77 -28.15 14.32 -43.56
N ARG A 78 -29.38 14.75 -43.28
CA ARG A 78 -30.26 14.12 -42.28
C ARG A 78 -30.61 12.69 -42.71
N LEU A 79 -30.65 11.77 -41.74
CA LEU A 79 -31.35 10.49 -41.86
C LEU A 79 -32.53 10.50 -40.88
N GLN A 80 -33.71 10.12 -41.36
CA GLN A 80 -34.88 9.83 -40.52
C GLN A 80 -34.93 8.33 -40.20
N PRO A 81 -35.53 7.94 -39.04
CA PRO A 81 -35.60 6.54 -38.64
C PRO A 81 -36.69 5.78 -39.42
N GLY A 82 -36.33 4.61 -39.96
CA GLY A 82 -37.28 3.67 -40.55
C GLY A 82 -37.84 2.72 -39.48
N ALA A 83 -39.16 2.54 -39.46
CA ALA A 83 -39.83 1.63 -38.54
C ALA A 83 -39.75 0.17 -39.01
N HIS A 84 -39.59 -0.76 -38.07
CA HIS A 84 -39.82 -2.19 -38.28
C HIS A 84 -40.94 -2.71 -37.35
N PRO A 85 -41.80 -3.64 -37.80
CA PRO A 85 -42.97 -4.10 -37.06
C PRO A 85 -42.63 -5.06 -35.90
N PRO A 86 -43.54 -5.24 -34.92
CA PRO A 86 -43.28 -6.06 -33.74
C PRO A 86 -43.25 -7.57 -34.06
N VAL A 87 -42.33 -8.28 -33.42
CA VAL A 87 -42.31 -9.75 -33.38
C VAL A 87 -43.04 -10.22 -32.12
N GLU A 88 -44.08 -11.05 -32.29
CA GLU A 88 -44.89 -11.54 -31.18
C GLU A 88 -44.14 -12.48 -30.23
N VAL A 89 -44.43 -12.31 -28.93
CA VAL A 89 -44.00 -13.19 -27.84
C VAL A 89 -44.78 -14.51 -27.90
N ARG A 90 -44.08 -15.65 -27.79
CA ARG A 90 -44.70 -16.95 -27.49
C ARG A 90 -44.11 -17.59 -26.24
N SER A 91 -44.82 -17.43 -25.13
CA SER A 91 -44.60 -18.20 -23.90
C SER A 91 -45.21 -19.60 -24.00
N PRO A 92 -44.54 -20.67 -23.54
CA PRO A 92 -45.18 -21.93 -23.21
C PRO A 92 -45.53 -21.97 -21.71
N ALA A 93 -46.82 -22.13 -21.40
CA ALA A 93 -47.33 -22.36 -20.04
C ALA A 93 -47.13 -23.85 -19.61
N PRO A 94 -47.30 -24.20 -18.32
CA PRO A 94 -46.60 -25.35 -17.72
C PRO A 94 -47.28 -26.71 -17.91
N ARG A 95 -46.51 -27.79 -17.73
CA ARG A 95 -47.04 -29.15 -17.52
C ARG A 95 -46.94 -29.54 -16.04
N GLY A 96 -48.05 -29.97 -15.47
CA GLY A 96 -48.16 -30.27 -14.05
C GLY A 96 -47.92 -31.74 -13.64
N ALA A 97 -47.54 -31.88 -12.37
CA ALA A 97 -47.90 -32.94 -11.43
C ALA A 97 -47.75 -34.43 -11.81
N ARG A 98 -46.95 -35.14 -11.00
CA ARG A 98 -47.40 -36.36 -10.32
C ARG A 98 -46.76 -36.48 -8.94
N ALA A 99 -47.56 -36.88 -7.94
CA ALA A 99 -47.18 -36.99 -6.54
C ALA A 99 -47.11 -38.45 -6.05
N ARG A 100 -46.41 -38.66 -4.92
CA ARG A 100 -46.55 -39.74 -3.91
C ARG A 100 -45.77 -39.25 -2.68
N SER A 101 -46.42 -38.84 -1.58
CA SER A 101 -46.80 -39.69 -0.42
C SER A 101 -45.61 -40.46 0.19
N GLY A 102 -45.21 -40.31 1.45
CA GLY A 102 -45.67 -39.45 2.56
C GLY A 102 -45.42 -40.15 3.91
N HIS A 103 -45.25 -39.41 5.02
CA HIS A 103 -45.78 -39.74 6.37
C HIS A 103 -45.36 -38.69 7.41
N ASP A 104 -46.33 -38.23 8.20
CA ASP A 104 -46.21 -37.69 9.56
C ASP A 104 -47.27 -38.42 10.39
N PRO A 105 -47.03 -38.72 11.68
CA PRO A 105 -47.95 -38.13 12.66
C PRO A 105 -47.33 -37.72 14.02
N ALA A 106 -47.47 -36.41 14.29
CA ALA A 106 -48.24 -35.87 15.41
C ALA A 106 -47.74 -35.97 16.88
N ARG A 107 -47.43 -34.78 17.42
CA ARG A 107 -47.86 -34.20 18.73
C ARG A 107 -48.07 -35.11 19.96
N ARG A 108 -47.49 -34.67 21.10
CA ARG A 108 -48.25 -34.46 22.36
C ARG A 108 -47.60 -33.44 23.30
N HIS A 109 -48.44 -32.80 24.11
CA HIS A 109 -48.09 -31.72 25.04
C HIS A 109 -47.53 -32.22 26.39
N ARG A 110 -46.71 -31.40 27.07
CA ARG A 110 -46.92 -31.01 28.49
C ARG A 110 -46.11 -29.76 28.90
N ARG A 111 -46.74 -28.95 29.75
CA ARG A 111 -46.29 -27.77 30.55
C ARG A 111 -46.82 -28.04 31.99
N PRO A 112 -46.59 -27.20 33.01
CA PRO A 112 -45.45 -26.30 33.34
C PRO A 112 -45.01 -26.47 34.82
N ASP A 113 -44.14 -25.58 35.34
CA ASP A 113 -44.31 -24.89 36.64
C ASP A 113 -43.28 -23.72 36.75
N ARG A 114 -43.72 -22.46 36.95
CA ARG A 114 -43.75 -21.65 38.21
C ARG A 114 -42.36 -21.20 38.73
N ALA A 115 -42.11 -19.95 39.16
CA ALA A 115 -42.87 -18.69 39.14
C ALA A 115 -41.91 -17.46 39.36
N ALA A 116 -42.39 -16.24 39.12
CA ALA A 116 -41.74 -14.94 39.42
C ALA A 116 -42.21 -14.41 40.82
N PRO A 117 -41.92 -13.17 41.34
CA PRO A 117 -41.26 -11.99 40.72
C PRO A 117 -40.37 -11.03 41.60
N ALA A 118 -39.59 -10.17 40.90
CA ALA A 118 -39.31 -8.71 41.09
C ALA A 118 -38.93 -8.00 42.44
N ARG A 119 -37.71 -7.40 42.47
CA ARG A 119 -37.31 -5.98 42.79
C ARG A 119 -37.55 -5.38 44.22
N PRO A 120 -36.92 -4.22 44.64
CA PRO A 120 -35.89 -3.34 44.02
C PRO A 120 -34.76 -2.73 44.96
N VAL A 121 -33.90 -1.85 44.40
CA VAL A 121 -33.05 -0.75 44.99
C VAL A 121 -31.97 -1.03 46.07
N ALA A 122 -30.70 -0.69 45.79
CA ALA A 122 -29.82 0.20 46.61
C ALA A 122 -28.45 0.49 45.94
N THR A 123 -27.75 1.52 46.41
CA THR A 123 -26.59 2.20 45.78
C THR A 123 -25.22 1.93 46.42
N SER A 124 -24.15 2.34 45.71
CA SER A 124 -22.81 2.76 46.20
C SER A 124 -21.76 1.68 46.53
N GLY A 125 -20.47 2.06 46.46
CA GLY A 125 -19.38 1.31 47.13
C GLY A 125 -18.16 0.89 46.28
N THR A 126 -17.36 1.88 45.85
CA THR A 126 -15.88 1.85 45.68
C THR A 126 -15.07 0.52 45.69
N ARG A 127 -14.14 0.43 44.72
CA ARG A 127 -13.00 -0.52 44.67
C ARG A 127 -12.22 -0.63 45.99
N THR A 128 -11.75 -1.83 46.31
CA THR A 128 -10.62 -2.08 47.21
C THR A 128 -9.59 -3.01 46.55
N VAL A 129 -8.32 -2.77 46.83
CA VAL A 129 -7.15 -3.52 46.34
C VAL A 129 -6.66 -4.45 47.47
N ASP A 130 -6.22 -5.67 47.14
CA ASP A 130 -5.65 -6.66 48.09
C ASP A 130 -4.11 -6.53 48.15
N PRO A 131 -3.52 -6.24 49.32
CA PRO A 131 -2.08 -6.33 49.53
C PRO A 131 -1.71 -7.41 50.56
N ARG A 132 -0.88 -8.38 50.14
CA ARG A 132 -0.28 -9.37 51.07
C ARG A 132 1.11 -8.95 51.56
N CYS A 133 1.17 -8.62 52.85
CA CYS A 133 2.14 -9.07 53.87
C CYS A 133 3.21 -10.10 53.41
N ALA A 134 4.45 -10.14 53.93
CA ALA A 134 5.16 -9.44 55.02
C ALA A 134 6.71 -9.62 54.79
N ALA A 135 7.69 -9.25 55.64
CA ALA A 135 7.71 -8.85 57.05
C ALA A 135 8.97 -8.02 57.38
N ALA A 136 8.93 -7.26 58.49
CA ALA A 136 10.12 -6.66 59.10
C ALA A 136 10.02 -6.75 60.64
N VAL A 137 11.12 -7.10 61.32
CA VAL A 137 11.20 -7.08 62.80
C VAL A 137 12.61 -6.72 63.30
N ARG A 138 12.73 -5.53 63.91
CA ARG A 138 13.39 -5.25 65.22
C ARG A 138 13.35 -3.73 65.47
N ARG A 139 12.52 -3.29 66.43
CA ARG A 139 12.86 -2.93 67.84
C ARG A 139 13.74 -1.67 67.95
N ILE A 140 13.54 -0.70 68.84
CA ILE A 140 12.54 -0.27 69.86
C ILE A 140 13.13 1.05 70.38
N GLY A 141 12.32 2.07 70.70
CA GLY A 141 12.80 3.28 71.38
C GLY A 141 11.74 4.37 71.51
N GLY A 142 11.23 4.58 72.73
CA GLY A 142 10.40 5.75 73.07
C GLY A 142 11.28 6.97 73.44
N VAL A 143 10.77 8.10 73.93
CA VAL A 143 9.38 8.42 74.36
C VAL A 143 9.22 9.96 74.53
N ARG A 144 7.99 10.49 74.37
CA ARG A 144 7.44 11.79 74.86
C ARG A 144 8.10 13.16 74.54
N SER A 145 7.35 13.94 73.76
CA SER A 145 6.84 15.31 74.01
C SER A 145 7.55 16.26 74.99
N VAL A 146 7.99 17.43 74.49
CA VAL A 146 7.98 18.74 75.19
C VAL A 146 7.65 19.84 74.16
N SER A 147 6.83 20.82 74.54
CA SER A 147 6.56 22.04 73.76
C SER A 147 7.32 23.23 74.34
N ILE A 148 7.92 24.09 73.50
CA ILE A 148 8.28 25.51 73.75
C ILE A 148 8.49 26.17 72.38
N GLY A 149 8.16 27.45 72.25
CA GLY A 149 8.22 28.19 70.98
C GLY A 149 9.37 29.19 70.85
N VAL A 150 9.39 29.84 69.67
CA VAL A 150 10.08 31.09 69.31
C VAL A 150 11.62 31.11 69.41
N ALA A 151 12.26 31.01 68.25
CA ALA A 151 13.49 31.76 67.95
C ALA A 151 13.60 31.99 66.43
N SER A 152 13.54 33.25 66.00
CA SER A 152 13.78 33.64 64.61
C SER A 152 15.27 33.64 64.32
N VAL A 153 15.73 32.90 63.29
CA VAL A 153 17.06 33.10 62.70
C VAL A 153 16.93 33.10 61.17
N ILE A 154 17.46 34.15 60.56
CA ILE A 154 17.50 34.35 59.11
C ILE A 154 18.65 33.52 58.52
N VAL A 155 18.39 32.77 57.45
CA VAL A 155 19.42 32.35 56.49
C VAL A 155 18.87 32.55 55.08
N LEU A 156 19.54 33.37 54.28
CA LEU A 156 19.27 33.52 52.85
C LEU A 156 19.68 32.21 52.12
N GLY A 157 18.69 31.37 51.81
CA GLY A 157 18.86 30.25 50.90
C GLY A 157 18.73 30.71 49.45
N ALA A 158 19.82 31.21 48.86
CA ALA A 158 19.91 31.39 47.41
C ALA A 158 19.99 30.02 46.72
N ALA A 159 18.85 29.34 46.60
CA ALA A 159 18.76 28.06 45.91
C ALA A 159 18.90 28.29 44.41
N CYS A 160 19.93 27.69 43.80
CA CYS A 160 20.12 27.70 42.35
C CYS A 160 18.87 27.18 41.64
N SER A 161 18.16 28.06 40.94
CA SER A 161 17.19 27.65 39.93
C SER A 161 17.93 27.08 38.73
N SER A 162 18.34 25.82 38.84
CA SER A 162 18.82 25.04 37.71
C SER A 162 17.69 24.93 36.70
N ASN A 163 17.71 25.81 35.69
CA ASN A 163 16.81 25.73 34.56
C ASN A 163 17.01 24.38 33.86
N TYR A 164 16.10 23.45 34.12
CA TYR A 164 15.87 22.26 33.30
C TYR A 164 15.26 22.70 31.96
N ALA A 165 16.04 23.42 31.17
CA ALA A 165 15.88 23.43 29.72
C ALA A 165 16.52 22.15 29.20
N ALA A 166 15.88 21.01 29.46
CA ALA A 166 16.10 19.80 28.69
C ALA A 166 15.55 20.06 27.29
N GLY A 167 16.33 20.78 26.49
CA GLY A 167 16.08 20.93 25.07
C GLY A 167 16.17 19.54 24.46
N THR A 168 15.01 18.95 24.18
CA THR A 168 14.93 17.96 23.10
C THR A 168 15.59 18.60 21.88
N PRO A 169 16.49 17.91 21.17
CA PRO A 169 16.96 18.39 19.89
C PRO A 169 15.74 18.40 18.96
N GLN A 170 15.09 19.56 18.88
CA GLN A 170 14.05 19.84 17.91
C GLN A 170 14.77 19.82 16.56
N ILE A 171 14.77 18.66 15.91
CA ILE A 171 15.28 18.48 14.55
C ILE A 171 14.62 19.57 13.72
N ALA A 172 15.41 20.55 13.29
CA ALA A 172 14.88 21.67 12.55
C ALA A 172 14.24 21.11 11.27
N PRO A 173 13.00 21.50 10.93
CA PRO A 173 12.40 21.03 9.70
C PRO A 173 13.30 21.36 8.51
N TYR A 174 13.32 20.48 7.51
CA TYR A 174 14.06 20.63 6.25
C TYR A 174 13.60 21.84 5.39
N CYS A 175 12.73 22.70 5.93
CA CYS A 175 12.48 24.05 5.44
C CYS A 175 11.98 24.97 6.57
N ALA A 176 11.97 26.28 6.34
CA ALA A 176 11.22 27.21 7.18
C ALA A 176 9.71 27.15 6.83
N PRO A 177 8.81 27.03 7.82
CA PRO A 177 7.35 27.01 7.59
C PRO A 177 6.86 28.25 6.81
N ARG A 178 6.08 28.03 5.76
CA ARG A 178 5.44 29.08 4.94
C ARG A 178 3.93 28.92 4.94
N ARG A 179 3.21 30.04 4.96
CA ARG A 179 1.74 30.10 4.86
C ARG A 179 1.30 30.28 3.40
N GLY A 180 0.05 29.92 3.12
CA GLY A 180 -0.52 29.84 1.79
C GLY A 180 -0.94 28.41 1.43
N THR A 181 -1.65 28.27 0.32
CA THR A 181 -2.13 26.96 -0.17
C THR A 181 -1.78 26.69 -1.63
N GLU A 182 -1.20 27.65 -2.35
CA GLU A 182 -0.78 27.45 -3.74
C GLU A 182 0.45 26.55 -3.82
N LEU A 183 0.32 25.41 -4.49
CA LEU A 183 1.34 24.36 -4.57
C LEU A 183 2.30 24.57 -5.74
N ALA A 184 3.56 24.19 -5.52
CA ALA A 184 4.61 24.12 -6.52
C ALA A 184 5.49 22.87 -6.30
N LEU A 185 6.27 22.52 -7.32
CA LEU A 185 7.16 21.35 -7.30
C LEU A 185 8.63 21.76 -7.36
N THR A 186 9.39 21.37 -6.33
CA THR A 186 10.84 21.54 -6.27
C THR A 186 11.49 20.21 -6.62
N LEU A 187 12.29 20.15 -7.70
CA LEU A 187 13.04 18.95 -8.07
C LEU A 187 14.03 18.60 -6.96
N VAL A 188 13.95 17.37 -6.43
CA VAL A 188 14.92 16.83 -5.47
C VAL A 188 16.05 16.17 -6.22
N THR A 189 15.72 15.19 -7.07
CA THR A 189 16.73 14.43 -7.83
C THR A 189 16.13 13.77 -9.07
N GLY A 190 16.99 13.24 -9.93
CA GLY A 190 16.66 12.47 -11.12
C GLY A 190 17.51 11.21 -11.28
N GLY A 191 17.37 10.52 -12.40
CA GLY A 191 18.18 9.32 -12.68
C GLY A 191 17.67 8.03 -12.04
N LEU A 192 16.38 8.02 -11.64
CA LEU A 192 15.67 6.82 -11.19
C LEU A 192 15.05 6.07 -12.38
N ASP A 193 14.84 4.77 -12.23
CA ASP A 193 14.26 3.91 -13.25
C ASP A 193 12.83 3.49 -12.87
N ARG A 194 11.83 3.99 -13.58
CA ARG A 194 10.39 3.74 -13.32
C ARG A 194 10.04 3.86 -11.82
N PRO A 195 10.23 5.02 -11.16
CA PRO A 195 9.90 5.18 -9.76
C PRO A 195 8.37 5.12 -9.57
N VAL A 196 7.91 4.24 -8.67
CA VAL A 196 6.48 3.99 -8.41
C VAL A 196 6.10 4.22 -6.95
N GLY A 197 7.03 4.50 -6.04
CA GLY A 197 6.70 4.80 -4.64
C GLY A 197 7.84 5.48 -3.90
N LEU A 198 7.53 6.13 -2.79
CA LEU A 198 8.50 6.74 -1.89
C LEU A 198 8.01 6.60 -0.45
N ALA A 199 8.91 6.16 0.45
CA ALA A 199 8.65 6.06 1.88
C ALA A 199 9.91 6.41 2.67
N ALA A 200 9.74 6.72 3.96
CA ALA A 200 10.82 6.84 4.92
C ALA A 200 10.36 6.33 6.30
N PRO A 201 11.24 5.76 7.12
CA PRO A 201 10.94 5.52 8.53
C PRO A 201 10.71 6.83 9.29
N ASN A 202 9.90 6.77 10.36
CA ASN A 202 9.64 7.93 11.22
C ASN A 202 10.95 8.53 11.77
N GLY A 203 11.19 9.82 11.52
CA GLY A 203 12.38 10.56 11.94
C GLY A 203 13.66 10.29 11.15
N ASP A 204 13.62 9.43 10.13
CA ASP A 204 14.78 9.11 9.27
C ASP A 204 14.98 10.21 8.20
N PRO A 205 16.21 10.74 8.03
CA PRO A 205 16.51 11.77 7.02
C PRO A 205 16.59 11.24 5.59
N ARG A 206 16.54 9.91 5.38
CA ARG A 206 16.70 9.27 4.08
C ARG A 206 15.35 9.03 3.41
N LEU A 207 15.27 9.25 2.10
CA LEU A 207 14.11 8.88 1.29
C LEU A 207 14.40 7.54 0.59
N PHE A 208 13.48 6.59 0.71
CA PHE A 208 13.57 5.29 0.04
C PHE A 208 12.59 5.26 -1.13
N VAL A 209 13.12 5.19 -2.35
CA VAL A 209 12.33 5.22 -3.59
C VAL A 209 12.20 3.81 -4.15
N VAL A 210 10.97 3.38 -4.41
CA VAL A 210 10.66 2.12 -5.07
C VAL A 210 10.79 2.29 -6.59
N GLU A 211 11.77 1.63 -7.19
CA GLU A 211 11.90 1.45 -8.63
C GLU A 211 11.22 0.15 -9.05
N GLN A 212 10.34 0.24 -10.06
CA GLN A 212 9.51 -0.87 -10.51
C GLN A 212 10.30 -2.11 -10.94
N LEU A 213 11.55 -1.95 -11.38
CA LEU A 213 12.45 -3.04 -11.78
C LEU A 213 13.04 -3.85 -10.61
N GLY A 214 12.40 -3.84 -9.43
CA GLY A 214 12.82 -4.66 -8.30
C GLY A 214 13.82 -3.99 -7.34
N ARG A 215 14.01 -2.67 -7.39
CA ARG A 215 15.04 -1.98 -6.58
C ARG A 215 14.43 -0.96 -5.62
N VAL A 216 14.98 -0.88 -4.41
CA VAL A 216 14.78 0.27 -3.52
C VAL A 216 16.04 1.14 -3.59
N ARG A 217 15.90 2.42 -3.91
CA ARG A 217 16.99 3.41 -3.99
C ARG A 217 16.95 4.32 -2.78
N VAL A 218 18.09 4.88 -2.39
CA VAL A 218 18.20 5.83 -1.26
C VAL A 218 18.57 7.21 -1.79
N ILE A 219 17.89 8.24 -1.28
CA ILE A 219 18.30 9.64 -1.42
C ILE A 219 18.70 10.16 -0.04
N VAL A 220 19.85 10.83 0.04
CA VAL A 220 20.36 11.46 1.26
C VAL A 220 20.76 12.89 0.91
N ASP A 221 20.24 13.87 1.65
CA ASP A 221 20.50 15.31 1.43
C ASP A 221 20.26 15.79 -0.02
N GLY A 222 19.30 15.16 -0.71
CA GLY A 222 18.95 15.42 -2.11
C GLY A 222 19.72 14.59 -3.14
N GLU A 223 20.81 13.93 -2.75
CA GLU A 223 21.66 13.14 -3.63
C GLU A 223 21.25 11.66 -3.69
N LEU A 224 21.14 11.12 -4.90
CA LEU A 224 20.78 9.72 -5.16
C LEU A 224 22.01 8.81 -4.95
N LEU A 225 21.92 7.85 -4.04
CA LEU A 225 23.03 6.92 -3.80
C LEU A 225 23.24 5.96 -4.99
N ALA A 226 24.52 5.66 -5.25
CA ALA A 226 24.94 4.81 -6.37
C ALA A 226 24.53 3.35 -6.20
N ALA A 227 24.59 2.81 -4.98
CA ALA A 227 24.07 1.49 -4.65
C ALA A 227 22.57 1.57 -4.29
N PRO A 228 21.74 0.59 -4.68
CA PRO A 228 20.40 0.45 -4.12
C PRO A 228 20.47 0.04 -2.63
N TYR A 229 19.43 0.39 -1.87
CA TYR A 229 19.17 -0.19 -0.55
C TYR A 229 18.91 -1.69 -0.67
N LEU A 230 17.99 -2.06 -1.55
CA LEU A 230 17.57 -3.44 -1.79
C LEU A 230 17.51 -3.68 -3.29
N ASP A 231 17.97 -4.86 -3.72
CA ASP A 231 17.85 -5.31 -5.11
C ASP A 231 17.24 -6.71 -5.14
N LEU A 232 16.02 -6.78 -5.65
CA LEU A 232 15.22 -7.98 -5.90
C LEU A 232 15.01 -8.19 -7.42
N SER A 233 15.81 -7.55 -8.29
CA SER A 233 15.58 -7.58 -9.74
C SER A 233 15.63 -8.99 -10.35
N ASP A 234 16.38 -9.93 -9.76
CA ASP A 234 16.41 -11.36 -10.14
C ASP A 234 15.18 -12.16 -9.63
N HIS A 235 14.34 -11.57 -8.77
CA HIS A 235 13.16 -12.19 -8.14
C HIS A 235 11.83 -11.57 -8.59
N VAL A 236 11.89 -10.49 -9.38
CA VAL A 236 10.74 -9.62 -9.70
C VAL A 236 10.51 -9.59 -11.21
N ILE A 237 9.30 -9.94 -11.64
CA ILE A 237 8.88 -9.72 -13.03
C ILE A 237 8.38 -8.28 -13.18
N ALA A 238 8.87 -7.53 -14.18
CA ALA A 238 8.53 -6.12 -14.38
C ALA A 238 8.18 -5.77 -15.85
N VAL A 239 7.62 -6.74 -16.57
CA VAL A 239 7.30 -6.61 -18.01
C VAL A 239 6.06 -5.76 -18.28
N GLY A 240 5.04 -5.85 -17.42
CA GLY A 240 3.82 -5.03 -17.48
C GLY A 240 3.99 -3.63 -16.89
N PRO A 241 3.01 -2.73 -17.10
CA PRO A 241 2.98 -1.39 -16.51
C PRO A 241 2.64 -1.40 -15.01
N GLU A 242 2.00 -2.46 -14.51
CA GLU A 242 1.58 -2.63 -13.11
C GLU A 242 2.35 -3.75 -12.40
N GLN A 243 3.28 -4.41 -13.08
CA GLN A 243 4.14 -5.46 -12.49
C GLN A 243 5.45 -4.84 -12.00
N GLY A 244 6.12 -5.47 -11.03
CA GLY A 244 7.39 -5.03 -10.50
C GLY A 244 7.47 -5.14 -8.98
N LEU A 245 8.40 -4.41 -8.38
CA LEU A 245 8.32 -4.02 -6.97
C LEU A 245 7.39 -2.80 -6.89
N LEU A 246 6.32 -2.93 -6.10
CA LEU A 246 5.20 -1.99 -6.12
C LEU A 246 5.03 -1.23 -4.81
N GLY A 247 5.40 -1.84 -3.67
CA GLY A 247 5.18 -1.26 -2.34
C GLY A 247 6.37 -1.45 -1.40
N LEU A 248 6.51 -0.49 -0.49
CA LEU A 248 7.49 -0.49 0.60
C LEU A 248 6.86 0.19 1.83
N ALA A 249 6.87 -0.48 2.97
CA ALA A 249 6.43 0.08 4.25
C ALA A 249 7.44 -0.28 5.35
N PHE A 250 7.97 0.71 6.05
CA PHE A 250 8.79 0.48 7.24
C PHE A 250 7.88 0.20 8.44
N HIS A 251 8.24 -0.78 9.28
CA HIS A 251 7.57 -1.00 10.55
C HIS A 251 7.66 0.27 11.41
N PRO A 252 6.64 0.66 12.19
CA PRO A 252 6.68 1.88 13.01
C PRO A 252 7.93 1.98 13.89
N ASP A 253 8.37 0.87 14.47
CA ASP A 253 9.60 0.73 15.28
C ASP A 253 10.87 0.36 14.48
N PHE A 254 10.94 0.58 13.16
CA PHE A 254 12.07 0.18 12.29
C PHE A 254 13.45 0.55 12.85
N ALA A 255 13.59 1.74 13.43
CA ALA A 255 14.84 2.21 14.05
C ALA A 255 15.36 1.29 15.18
N SER A 256 14.50 0.45 15.77
CA SER A 256 14.84 -0.51 16.83
C SER A 256 14.87 -1.97 16.35
N ASN A 257 14.05 -2.34 15.36
CA ASN A 257 13.81 -3.73 14.98
C ASN A 257 14.22 -4.09 13.54
N GLY A 258 14.54 -3.10 12.69
CA GLY A 258 15.00 -3.31 11.32
C GLY A 258 13.94 -3.86 10.35
N ARG A 259 12.67 -3.97 10.77
CA ARG A 259 11.59 -4.61 10.00
C ARG A 259 10.98 -3.67 8.97
N PHE A 260 10.82 -4.15 7.75
CA PHE A 260 10.09 -3.48 6.68
C PHE A 260 9.38 -4.52 5.80
N VAL A 261 8.38 -4.08 5.04
CA VAL A 261 7.55 -4.93 4.20
C VAL A 261 7.65 -4.44 2.76
N VAL A 262 7.75 -5.38 1.82
CA VAL A 262 7.67 -5.14 0.38
C VAL A 262 6.46 -5.86 -0.20
N HIS A 263 5.93 -5.31 -1.29
CA HIS A 263 4.94 -5.97 -2.14
C HIS A 263 5.45 -5.93 -3.58
N TYR A 264 5.63 -7.10 -4.18
CA TYR A 264 6.12 -7.25 -5.54
C TYR A 264 5.41 -8.34 -6.32
N THR A 265 5.68 -8.41 -7.62
CA THR A 265 5.20 -9.45 -8.51
C THR A 265 6.33 -10.41 -8.84
N ALA A 266 6.24 -11.66 -8.40
CA ALA A 266 7.38 -12.59 -8.35
C ALA A 266 7.68 -13.29 -9.68
N GLU A 267 8.96 -13.52 -9.98
CA GLU A 267 9.38 -14.46 -11.04
C GLU A 267 9.12 -15.92 -10.60
N PRO A 268 8.75 -16.83 -11.52
CA PRO A 268 8.59 -16.62 -12.96
C PRO A 268 7.14 -16.35 -13.40
N ASP A 269 6.17 -16.63 -12.53
CA ASP A 269 4.75 -16.73 -12.91
C ASP A 269 4.02 -15.38 -12.79
N GLY A 270 4.59 -14.41 -12.06
CA GLY A 270 4.00 -13.10 -11.83
C GLY A 270 2.95 -13.10 -10.74
N ASP A 271 3.12 -13.90 -9.70
CA ASP A 271 2.25 -13.95 -8.53
C ASP A 271 2.41 -12.70 -7.64
N ASN A 272 1.38 -12.39 -6.85
CA ASN A 272 1.42 -11.31 -5.86
C ASN A 272 2.11 -11.81 -4.59
N VAL A 273 3.28 -11.25 -4.25
CA VAL A 273 4.01 -11.58 -3.02
C VAL A 273 4.10 -10.36 -2.11
N VAL A 274 3.75 -10.55 -0.84
CA VAL A 274 4.03 -9.61 0.25
C VAL A 274 5.00 -10.29 1.20
N ALA A 275 6.15 -9.68 1.44
CA ALA A 275 7.20 -10.22 2.27
C ALA A 275 7.68 -9.20 3.31
N GLU A 276 7.94 -9.67 4.52
CA GLU A 276 8.66 -8.93 5.55
C GLU A 276 10.16 -9.20 5.43
N LEU A 277 10.96 -8.15 5.54
CA LEU A 277 12.40 -8.19 5.55
C LEU A 277 12.94 -7.54 6.82
N VAL A 278 14.09 -8.02 7.29
CA VAL A 278 14.80 -7.49 8.45
C VAL A 278 16.23 -7.13 8.06
N ALA A 279 16.62 -5.86 8.22
CA ALA A 279 17.98 -5.37 7.95
C ALA A 279 18.46 -4.43 9.07
N ASP A 280 19.76 -4.10 9.08
CA ASP A 280 20.30 -3.05 9.95
C ASP A 280 19.65 -1.69 9.57
N PRO A 281 18.91 -1.04 10.50
CA PRO A 281 18.23 0.21 10.17
C PRO A 281 19.19 1.37 9.90
N SER A 282 20.45 1.31 10.34
CA SER A 282 21.47 2.31 10.05
C SER A 282 22.15 2.12 8.69
N ALA A 283 22.01 0.96 8.06
CA ALA A 283 22.67 0.65 6.80
C ALA A 283 21.97 1.32 5.60
N ASN A 284 22.77 1.76 4.63
CA ASN A 284 22.28 2.25 3.32
C ASN A 284 22.18 1.12 2.28
N VAL A 285 22.52 -0.12 2.64
CA VAL A 285 22.33 -1.34 1.84
C VAL A 285 21.81 -2.43 2.77
N ALA A 286 20.62 -2.96 2.46
CA ALA A 286 19.95 -4.02 3.20
C ALA A 286 20.59 -5.38 2.90
N THR A 287 21.34 -5.91 3.87
CA THR A 287 21.61 -7.36 3.92
C THR A 287 20.48 -7.99 4.73
N ALA A 288 19.37 -8.29 4.05
CA ALA A 288 18.13 -8.68 4.70
C ALA A 288 17.91 -10.20 4.79
N SER A 289 17.23 -10.63 5.85
CA SER A 289 16.52 -11.92 5.88
C SER A 289 15.05 -11.71 5.52
N GLU A 290 14.46 -12.62 4.76
CA GLU A 290 13.08 -12.54 4.26
C GLU A 290 12.14 -13.55 4.95
N ARG A 291 10.91 -13.11 5.21
CA ARG A 291 9.75 -13.90 5.64
C ARG A 291 8.58 -13.55 4.73
N GLU A 292 8.16 -14.48 3.89
CA GLU A 292 6.92 -14.37 3.12
C GLU A 292 5.72 -14.25 4.08
N LEU A 293 4.83 -13.29 3.78
CA LEU A 293 3.58 -13.07 4.51
C LEU A 293 2.39 -13.58 3.69
N LEU A 294 2.30 -13.16 2.43
CA LEU A 294 1.26 -13.58 1.48
C LEU A 294 1.89 -13.97 0.15
N HIS A 295 1.41 -15.06 -0.43
CA HIS A 295 1.62 -15.45 -1.83
C HIS A 295 0.25 -15.68 -2.46
N LEU A 296 -0.03 -14.99 -3.57
CA LEU A 296 -1.31 -15.06 -4.28
C LEU A 296 -1.05 -15.33 -5.76
N ASP A 297 -1.31 -16.58 -6.16
CA ASP A 297 -1.29 -17.05 -7.54
C ASP A 297 -2.08 -16.11 -8.48
N ARG A 298 -1.57 -15.84 -9.69
CA ARG A 298 -2.30 -15.04 -10.69
C ARG A 298 -2.43 -15.68 -12.07
N GLU A 299 -3.61 -15.48 -12.66
CA GLU A 299 -3.89 -15.82 -14.06
C GLU A 299 -3.67 -14.64 -15.03
N VAL A 300 -3.71 -13.39 -14.53
CA VAL A 300 -3.56 -12.16 -15.31
C VAL A 300 -2.53 -11.23 -14.67
N ASN A 301 -1.83 -10.45 -15.48
CA ASN A 301 -0.66 -9.65 -15.09
C ASN A 301 -0.95 -8.16 -14.82
N ILE A 302 -2.22 -7.78 -14.70
CA ILE A 302 -2.71 -6.43 -14.42
C ILE A 302 -3.67 -6.45 -13.23
N HIS A 303 -4.02 -5.27 -12.73
CA HIS A 303 -4.84 -5.06 -11.54
C HIS A 303 -4.20 -5.69 -10.30
N ASN A 304 -2.92 -5.36 -10.13
CA ASN A 304 -2.06 -6.01 -9.14
C ASN A 304 -2.23 -5.44 -7.73
N GLY A 305 -2.83 -4.24 -7.60
CA GLY A 305 -2.73 -3.42 -6.39
C GLY A 305 -1.28 -2.99 -6.19
N GLY A 306 -0.72 -3.24 -5.01
CA GLY A 306 0.73 -3.12 -4.78
C GLY A 306 1.15 -2.23 -3.62
N SER A 307 0.23 -1.48 -3.02
CA SER A 307 0.53 -0.59 -1.89
C SER A 307 0.42 -1.34 -0.56
N VAL A 308 1.43 -1.15 0.28
CA VAL A 308 1.50 -1.60 1.67
C VAL A 308 1.74 -0.41 2.59
N VAL A 309 1.11 -0.36 3.76
CA VAL A 309 1.27 0.73 4.74
C VAL A 309 0.92 0.23 6.15
N PHE A 310 1.62 0.72 7.18
CA PHE A 310 1.22 0.47 8.57
C PHE A 310 0.24 1.55 9.06
N GLY A 311 -0.84 1.15 9.71
CA GLY A 311 -1.75 2.07 10.39
C GLY A 311 -1.23 2.50 11.77
N PRO A 312 -1.80 3.57 12.36
CA PRO A 312 -1.49 3.99 13.73
C PRO A 312 -2.01 3.00 14.80
N ASP A 313 -2.79 1.99 14.38
CA ASP A 313 -3.20 0.83 15.15
C ASP A 313 -2.13 -0.29 15.21
N GLY A 314 -1.02 -0.14 14.47
CA GLY A 314 0.09 -1.09 14.41
C GLY A 314 -0.09 -2.22 13.38
N TYR A 315 -1.19 -2.23 12.63
CA TYR A 315 -1.48 -3.29 11.66
C TYR A 315 -0.99 -2.95 10.25
N LEU A 316 -0.62 -3.98 9.48
CA LEU A 316 -0.22 -3.83 8.08
C LEU A 316 -1.46 -3.85 7.20
N TYR A 317 -1.66 -2.79 6.42
CA TYR A 317 -2.66 -2.71 5.37
C TYR A 317 -2.03 -3.08 4.02
N VAL A 318 -2.72 -3.89 3.23
CA VAL A 318 -2.26 -4.40 1.91
C VAL A 318 -3.35 -4.18 0.88
N SER A 319 -3.01 -3.65 -0.29
CA SER A 319 -3.96 -3.41 -1.39
C SER A 319 -3.79 -4.39 -2.55
N LEU A 320 -4.89 -4.96 -3.01
CA LEU A 320 -4.94 -5.98 -4.07
C LEU A 320 -6.08 -5.65 -5.04
N GLY A 321 -5.76 -5.50 -6.32
CA GLY A 321 -6.78 -5.39 -7.37
C GLY A 321 -7.49 -6.72 -7.66
N ASP A 322 -8.46 -6.68 -8.57
CA ASP A 322 -9.26 -7.85 -8.95
C ASP A 322 -8.47 -8.95 -9.69
N GLY A 323 -7.22 -8.66 -10.10
CA GLY A 323 -6.33 -9.57 -10.82
C GLY A 323 -6.90 -10.02 -12.16
N SER A 324 -7.84 -9.27 -12.74
CA SER A 324 -8.66 -9.69 -13.86
C SER A 324 -8.25 -9.08 -15.19
N HIS A 325 -8.95 -9.45 -16.27
CA HIS A 325 -8.79 -8.79 -17.56
C HIS A 325 -9.46 -7.41 -17.55
N ALA A 326 -8.99 -6.51 -18.42
CA ALA A 326 -9.68 -5.24 -18.67
C ALA A 326 -11.00 -5.45 -19.45
N VAL A 327 -11.08 -6.46 -20.31
CA VAL A 327 -12.29 -6.85 -21.06
C VAL A 327 -12.27 -8.37 -21.33
N PRO A 328 -13.30 -9.15 -20.93
CA PRO A 328 -14.35 -8.76 -19.98
C PRO A 328 -13.73 -8.40 -18.62
N ALA A 329 -14.35 -7.46 -17.91
CA ALA A 329 -13.89 -7.02 -16.59
C ALA A 329 -14.34 -8.00 -15.48
N ASP A 330 -13.59 -8.09 -14.39
CA ASP A 330 -13.87 -8.92 -13.20
C ASP A 330 -14.39 -10.35 -13.50
N VAL A 331 -13.72 -11.07 -14.42
CA VAL A 331 -14.12 -12.44 -14.84
C VAL A 331 -14.08 -13.46 -13.70
N PHE A 332 -13.42 -13.13 -12.60
CA PHE A 332 -13.30 -13.95 -11.39
C PHE A 332 -14.36 -13.60 -10.33
N GLY A 333 -15.14 -12.53 -10.53
CA GLY A 333 -16.11 -12.03 -9.56
C GLY A 333 -15.46 -11.62 -8.23
N ALA A 334 -14.18 -11.22 -8.27
CA ALA A 334 -13.38 -10.91 -7.10
C ALA A 334 -13.95 -9.70 -6.34
N GLY A 335 -14.47 -8.70 -7.07
CA GLY A 335 -15.03 -7.47 -6.50
C GLY A 335 -16.03 -7.72 -5.37
N GLN A 336 -17.08 -8.49 -5.67
CA GLN A 336 -18.15 -8.84 -4.72
C GLN A 336 -17.97 -10.21 -4.03
N SER A 337 -16.92 -10.97 -4.32
CA SER A 337 -16.60 -12.18 -3.57
C SER A 337 -16.02 -11.83 -2.21
N ARG A 338 -16.68 -12.32 -1.15
CA ARG A 338 -16.18 -12.24 0.24
C ARG A 338 -15.15 -13.31 0.57
N ASP A 339 -15.06 -14.36 -0.23
CA ASP A 339 -14.11 -15.47 -0.02
C ASP A 339 -12.79 -15.26 -0.79
N SER A 340 -12.66 -14.14 -1.51
CA SER A 340 -11.45 -13.74 -2.26
C SER A 340 -10.67 -12.65 -1.53
N LEU A 341 -9.33 -12.77 -1.55
CA LEU A 341 -8.39 -11.73 -1.11
C LEU A 341 -8.12 -10.67 -2.19
N MET A 342 -8.50 -10.93 -3.45
CA MET A 342 -8.35 -10.00 -4.58
C MET A 342 -9.52 -9.01 -4.59
N ALA A 343 -9.32 -7.80 -5.15
CA ALA A 343 -10.26 -6.68 -5.13
C ALA A 343 -10.54 -6.11 -3.71
N LYS A 344 -9.50 -6.01 -2.87
CA LYS A 344 -9.58 -5.72 -1.43
C LYS A 344 -8.50 -4.73 -0.95
N VAL A 345 -8.78 -4.11 0.19
CA VAL A 345 -7.73 -3.78 1.18
C VAL A 345 -7.81 -4.80 2.31
N LEU A 346 -6.69 -5.45 2.59
CA LEU A 346 -6.50 -6.36 3.73
C LEU A 346 -5.87 -5.61 4.91
N ARG A 347 -6.01 -6.14 6.12
CA ARG A 347 -5.38 -5.65 7.35
C ARG A 347 -4.90 -6.83 8.21
N LEU A 348 -3.60 -6.90 8.46
CA LEU A 348 -2.89 -8.05 9.04
C LEU A 348 -2.18 -7.69 10.35
N ASP A 349 -2.12 -8.63 11.29
CA ASP A 349 -1.35 -8.52 12.53
C ASP A 349 0.00 -9.22 12.38
N LEU A 350 1.10 -8.46 12.26
CA LEU A 350 2.43 -9.06 12.09
C LEU A 350 3.09 -9.49 13.41
N GLU A 351 2.49 -9.14 14.55
CA GLU A 351 3.03 -9.42 15.89
C GLU A 351 2.44 -10.71 16.49
N ASN A 352 1.21 -11.08 16.12
CA ASN A 352 0.44 -12.17 16.74
C ASN A 352 0.08 -13.32 15.78
N GLY A 353 1.04 -13.89 15.06
CA GLY A 353 0.82 -15.14 14.34
C GLY A 353 1.98 -15.59 13.45
N THR A 354 1.75 -16.69 12.71
CA THR A 354 2.73 -17.26 11.77
C THR A 354 2.00 -17.75 10.51
N PRO A 355 2.21 -17.13 9.33
CA PRO A 355 3.11 -15.99 9.07
C PRO A 355 2.62 -14.67 9.68
N TYR A 356 1.32 -14.50 9.89
CA TYR A 356 0.69 -13.35 10.52
C TYR A 356 -0.55 -13.79 11.34
N GLY A 357 -1.13 -12.88 12.09
CA GLY A 357 -2.42 -13.00 12.79
C GLY A 357 -3.52 -12.13 12.16
N ILE A 358 -4.74 -12.32 12.63
CA ILE A 358 -5.92 -11.56 12.19
C ILE A 358 -6.30 -10.55 13.29
N PRO A 359 -6.37 -9.24 12.99
CA PRO A 359 -6.93 -8.25 13.91
C PRO A 359 -8.35 -8.64 14.34
N PRO A 360 -8.66 -8.67 15.65
CA PRO A 360 -9.94 -9.19 16.16
C PRO A 360 -11.15 -8.30 15.81
N ASP A 361 -10.90 -7.07 15.38
CA ASP A 361 -11.86 -6.07 14.91
C ASP A 361 -12.00 -6.05 13.36
N ASN A 362 -11.32 -6.94 12.62
CA ASN A 362 -11.63 -7.13 11.20
C ASN A 362 -13.07 -7.69 11.05
N PRO A 363 -13.88 -7.21 10.08
CA PRO A 363 -15.32 -7.53 10.01
C PRO A 363 -15.66 -9.02 9.85
N TRP A 364 -14.71 -9.82 9.34
CA TRP A 364 -14.86 -11.26 9.13
C TRP A 364 -13.89 -12.10 9.96
N ALA A 365 -13.27 -11.54 11.01
CA ALA A 365 -12.39 -12.30 11.91
C ALA A 365 -13.09 -13.53 12.55
N GLY A 366 -14.41 -13.49 12.70
CA GLY A 366 -15.25 -14.61 13.16
C GLY A 366 -15.80 -15.54 12.05
N GLY A 367 -15.44 -15.31 10.78
CA GLY A 367 -15.94 -16.02 9.60
C GLY A 367 -17.06 -15.30 8.84
N GLY A 368 -17.52 -15.92 7.75
CA GLY A 368 -18.51 -15.33 6.82
C GLY A 368 -17.91 -14.50 5.67
N GLY A 369 -16.58 -14.60 5.51
CA GLY A 369 -15.73 -13.99 4.49
C GLY A 369 -14.26 -14.22 4.85
N ALA A 370 -13.33 -13.72 4.04
CA ALA A 370 -11.90 -13.76 4.30
C ALA A 370 -11.55 -12.92 5.55
N PRO A 371 -10.89 -13.49 6.57
CA PRO A 371 -10.66 -12.81 7.85
C PRO A 371 -9.68 -11.63 7.75
N GLU A 372 -8.81 -11.61 6.74
CA GLU A 372 -7.88 -10.52 6.43
C GLU A 372 -8.56 -9.24 5.91
N MET A 373 -9.79 -9.35 5.40
CA MET A 373 -10.47 -8.31 4.62
C MET A 373 -10.89 -7.11 5.48
N TYR A 374 -10.40 -5.91 5.13
CA TYR A 374 -10.77 -4.64 5.78
C TYR A 374 -11.73 -3.80 4.94
N ALA A 375 -11.52 -3.73 3.62
CA ALA A 375 -12.43 -3.10 2.66
C ALA A 375 -12.47 -3.90 1.35
N TRP A 376 -13.56 -3.80 0.60
CA TRP A 376 -13.84 -4.64 -0.57
C TRP A 376 -14.67 -3.92 -1.63
N GLY A 377 -14.92 -4.59 -2.75
CA GLY A 377 -15.57 -3.98 -3.91
C GLY A 377 -14.71 -2.91 -4.58
N LEU A 378 -13.39 -3.14 -4.65
CA LEU A 378 -12.40 -2.27 -5.29
C LEU A 378 -11.93 -2.88 -6.61
N ARG A 379 -11.48 -2.09 -7.58
CA ARG A 379 -11.03 -2.61 -8.89
C ARG A 379 -9.52 -2.87 -8.93
N ASN A 380 -8.74 -1.82 -8.74
CA ASN A 380 -7.29 -1.82 -8.69
C ASN A 380 -6.81 -0.68 -7.77
N PRO A 381 -6.87 -0.88 -6.43
CA PRO A 381 -6.42 0.10 -5.45
C PRO A 381 -4.89 0.27 -5.56
N TRP A 382 -4.47 1.26 -6.34
CA TRP A 382 -3.07 1.46 -6.72
C TRP A 382 -2.24 1.98 -5.55
N ARG A 383 -2.71 3.04 -4.86
CA ARG A 383 -2.09 3.51 -3.61
C ARG A 383 -3.13 3.64 -2.52
N ILE A 384 -2.70 3.27 -1.31
CA ILE A 384 -3.47 3.48 -0.09
C ILE A 384 -2.61 4.23 0.91
N SER A 385 -3.24 5.09 1.71
CA SER A 385 -2.60 5.77 2.84
C SER A 385 -3.51 5.73 4.05
N VAL A 386 -2.96 5.42 5.22
CA VAL A 386 -3.66 5.63 6.50
C VAL A 386 -3.13 6.93 7.10
N ASP A 387 -4.03 7.85 7.47
CA ASP A 387 -3.64 9.10 8.12
C ASP A 387 -3.14 8.82 9.55
N PRO A 388 -1.86 9.09 9.88
CA PRO A 388 -1.28 8.72 11.17
C PRO A 388 -1.88 9.46 12.37
N ARG A 389 -2.71 10.51 12.16
CA ARG A 389 -3.40 11.22 13.25
C ARG A 389 -4.82 10.75 13.53
N THR A 390 -5.54 10.23 12.53
CA THR A 390 -6.95 9.84 12.67
C THR A 390 -7.16 8.34 12.59
N GLY A 391 -6.33 7.62 11.82
CA GLY A 391 -6.58 6.23 11.42
C GLY A 391 -7.48 6.09 10.19
N ASP A 392 -7.86 7.19 9.54
CA ASP A 392 -8.65 7.16 8.31
C ASP A 392 -7.82 6.59 7.14
N LEU A 393 -8.39 5.61 6.45
CA LEU A 393 -7.83 5.00 5.25
C LEU A 393 -8.35 5.72 3.99
N TYR A 394 -7.42 6.11 3.12
CA TYR A 394 -7.69 6.66 1.79
C TYR A 394 -7.12 5.74 0.72
N ILE A 395 -7.82 5.60 -0.39
CA ILE A 395 -7.55 4.63 -1.46
C ILE A 395 -7.71 5.34 -2.80
N GLY A 396 -6.66 5.38 -3.63
CA GLY A 396 -6.79 5.67 -5.06
C GLY A 396 -7.10 4.36 -5.79
N ASP A 397 -8.31 4.23 -6.34
CA ASP A 397 -8.76 3.03 -7.04
C ASP A 397 -8.91 3.29 -8.54
N VAL A 398 -8.15 2.54 -9.34
CA VAL A 398 -8.07 2.73 -10.79
C VAL A 398 -9.26 2.06 -11.46
N GLY A 399 -10.11 2.90 -12.05
CA GLY A 399 -11.37 2.47 -12.68
C GLY A 399 -11.20 1.84 -14.06
N GLN A 400 -12.32 1.47 -14.66
CA GLN A 400 -12.38 0.68 -15.88
C GLN A 400 -12.38 1.56 -17.14
N ASN A 401 -13.44 2.35 -17.30
CA ASN A 401 -13.72 3.13 -18.50
C ASN A 401 -14.28 4.54 -18.20
N THR A 402 -15.00 4.73 -17.09
CA THR A 402 -15.89 5.88 -16.88
C THR A 402 -15.43 6.81 -15.78
N PHE A 403 -15.01 6.26 -14.64
CA PHE A 403 -14.58 7.04 -13.47
C PHE A 403 -13.25 6.54 -12.94
N GLU A 404 -12.47 7.44 -12.36
CA GLU A 404 -11.39 7.10 -11.42
C GLU A 404 -11.87 7.45 -10.01
N GLU A 405 -11.47 6.70 -8.99
CA GLU A 405 -12.04 6.85 -7.65
C GLU A 405 -11.00 7.21 -6.57
N ILE A 406 -11.38 8.15 -5.71
CA ILE A 406 -10.80 8.29 -4.37
C ILE A 406 -11.82 7.74 -3.38
N ASN A 407 -11.45 6.64 -2.73
CA ASN A 407 -12.25 5.92 -1.75
C ASN A 407 -11.73 6.23 -0.32
N HIS A 408 -12.63 6.26 0.66
CA HIS A 408 -12.32 6.63 2.05
C HIS A 408 -13.04 5.73 3.05
N VAL A 409 -12.32 5.24 4.06
CA VAL A 409 -12.85 4.50 5.20
C VAL A 409 -12.42 5.21 6.49
N PRO A 410 -13.36 5.82 7.24
CA PRO A 410 -13.06 6.43 8.53
C PRO A 410 -12.53 5.40 9.53
N ALA A 411 -11.69 5.84 10.45
CA ALA A 411 -11.14 4.97 11.49
C ALA A 411 -12.24 4.20 12.24
N GLY A 412 -12.08 2.87 12.34
CA GLY A 412 -13.06 1.98 12.97
C GLY A 412 -14.31 1.65 12.15
N GLN A 413 -14.41 2.06 10.88
CA GLN A 413 -15.52 1.71 9.97
C GLN A 413 -15.15 0.63 8.94
N ALA A 414 -14.44 -0.41 9.38
CA ALA A 414 -14.07 -1.54 8.53
C ALA A 414 -15.31 -2.25 7.93
N GLY A 415 -15.14 -2.86 6.75
CA GLY A 415 -16.17 -3.64 6.04
C GLY A 415 -16.85 -2.91 4.88
N ALA A 416 -16.42 -1.68 4.59
CA ALA A 416 -16.91 -0.88 3.47
C ALA A 416 -16.81 -1.63 2.12
N ASN A 417 -17.94 -1.70 1.40
CA ASN A 417 -18.04 -2.21 0.04
C ASN A 417 -18.12 -1.04 -0.94
N PHE A 418 -17.10 -0.82 -1.77
CA PHE A 418 -17.09 0.25 -2.78
C PHE A 418 -17.81 -0.13 -4.08
N GLY A 419 -18.26 -1.39 -4.18
CA GLY A 419 -19.25 -1.80 -5.17
C GLY A 419 -18.73 -2.32 -6.50
N TRP A 420 -17.42 -2.30 -6.79
CA TRP A 420 -16.89 -3.03 -7.96
C TRP A 420 -17.22 -4.53 -7.84
N SER A 421 -17.71 -5.24 -8.87
CA SER A 421 -18.02 -4.82 -10.24
C SER A 421 -19.51 -4.59 -10.52
N VAL A 422 -20.29 -4.18 -9.50
CA VAL A 422 -21.70 -3.72 -9.62
C VAL A 422 -21.78 -2.25 -10.02
N ASN A 423 -20.83 -1.44 -9.52
CA ASN A 423 -20.73 0.00 -9.76
C ASN A 423 -19.34 0.37 -10.30
N GLU A 424 -19.30 1.46 -11.07
CA GLU A 424 -18.09 2.21 -11.40
C GLU A 424 -18.41 3.70 -11.12
N GLY A 425 -17.84 4.24 -10.05
CA GLY A 425 -18.24 5.53 -9.50
C GLY A 425 -19.73 5.58 -9.14
N PRO A 426 -20.43 6.69 -9.45
CA PRO A 426 -21.89 6.76 -9.26
C PRO A 426 -22.67 5.92 -10.28
N ASP A 427 -22.05 5.49 -11.39
CA ASP A 427 -22.75 4.81 -12.47
C ASP A 427 -22.85 3.29 -12.17
N CYS A 428 -24.02 2.74 -12.49
CA CYS A 428 -24.26 1.30 -12.51
C CYS A 428 -23.35 0.64 -13.58
N TRP A 429 -22.51 -0.30 -13.17
CA TRP A 429 -21.65 -1.04 -14.09
C TRP A 429 -22.34 -2.33 -14.55
N VAL A 430 -22.86 -2.32 -15.78
CA VAL A 430 -23.33 -3.53 -16.46
C VAL A 430 -22.30 -3.95 -17.49
N ALA A 431 -21.57 -5.04 -17.21
CA ALA A 431 -20.58 -5.60 -18.12
C ALA A 431 -21.19 -5.86 -19.52
N PRO A 432 -20.72 -5.20 -20.61
CA PRO A 432 -21.38 -5.26 -21.92
C PRO A 432 -21.44 -6.65 -22.58
N ILE A 433 -20.69 -7.62 -22.05
CA ILE A 433 -20.53 -8.99 -22.58
C ILE A 433 -20.60 -10.04 -21.46
N GLY A 434 -21.66 -10.00 -20.65
CA GLY A 434 -22.07 -11.13 -19.79
C GLY A 434 -21.15 -11.47 -18.61
N GLY A 435 -20.07 -10.71 -18.38
CA GLY A 435 -19.16 -10.83 -17.24
C GLY A 435 -19.54 -9.91 -16.09
N GLY A 436 -20.82 -9.82 -15.73
CA GLY A 436 -21.21 -9.17 -14.48
C GLY A 436 -20.89 -10.10 -13.31
N GLY A 437 -20.22 -9.59 -12.28
CA GLY A 437 -20.12 -10.30 -11.00
C GLY A 437 -21.50 -10.58 -10.39
N PRO A 438 -21.60 -11.41 -9.34
CA PRO A 438 -22.87 -11.62 -8.63
C PRO A 438 -23.32 -10.30 -7.97
N GLY A 439 -24.31 -9.65 -8.56
CA GLY A 439 -24.85 -8.37 -8.12
C GLY A 439 -25.26 -7.54 -9.33
N ALA A 440 -26.55 -7.53 -9.64
CA ALA A 440 -27.09 -6.57 -10.60
C ALA A 440 -27.39 -5.25 -9.87
N CYS A 441 -27.24 -4.11 -10.54
CA CYS A 441 -27.63 -2.83 -9.98
C CYS A 441 -29.10 -2.86 -9.55
N GLY A 442 -29.36 -2.69 -8.25
CA GLY A 442 -30.69 -2.82 -7.66
C GLY A 442 -30.87 -4.04 -6.73
N ASP A 443 -29.90 -4.96 -6.66
CA ASP A 443 -29.80 -5.86 -5.51
C ASP A 443 -29.52 -5.04 -4.22
N PRO A 444 -30.11 -5.40 -3.06
CA PRO A 444 -29.96 -4.65 -1.82
C PRO A 444 -28.61 -4.91 -1.16
N VAL A 445 -27.55 -4.39 -1.78
CA VAL A 445 -26.19 -4.35 -1.24
C VAL A 445 -25.93 -2.95 -0.71
N GLU A 446 -25.49 -2.84 0.55
CA GLU A 446 -25.06 -1.57 1.12
C GLU A 446 -23.70 -1.21 0.51
N LEU A 447 -23.70 -0.22 -0.39
CA LEU A 447 -22.51 0.31 -1.04
C LEU A 447 -22.10 1.62 -0.38
N ARG A 448 -20.80 1.75 -0.12
CA ARG A 448 -20.17 3.02 0.27
C ARG A 448 -19.78 3.75 -1.04
N PRO A 449 -20.33 4.94 -1.31
CA PRO A 449 -19.92 5.70 -2.48
C PRO A 449 -18.46 6.17 -2.35
N PRO A 450 -17.78 6.41 -3.48
CA PRO A 450 -16.46 7.05 -3.45
C PRO A 450 -16.55 8.46 -2.86
N LEU A 451 -15.47 8.86 -2.17
CA LEU A 451 -15.32 10.22 -1.64
C LEU A 451 -15.18 11.22 -2.79
N VAL A 452 -14.51 10.82 -3.88
CA VAL A 452 -14.47 11.55 -5.16
C VAL A 452 -14.56 10.53 -6.30
N ALA A 453 -15.47 10.75 -7.24
CA ALA A 453 -15.48 10.08 -8.54
C ALA A 453 -15.08 11.08 -9.62
N ILE A 454 -13.94 10.84 -10.27
CA ILE A 454 -13.33 11.72 -11.28
C ILE A 454 -13.81 11.25 -12.66
N ASP A 455 -14.60 12.07 -13.35
CA ASP A 455 -15.22 11.66 -14.62
C ASP A 455 -14.21 11.72 -15.78
N ARG A 456 -13.77 10.54 -16.25
CA ARG A 456 -12.77 10.39 -17.32
C ARG A 456 -13.22 11.03 -18.64
N ARG A 457 -14.53 11.18 -18.85
CA ARG A 457 -15.14 11.76 -20.06
C ARG A 457 -14.91 13.27 -20.16
N VAL A 458 -14.65 13.97 -19.04
CA VAL A 458 -14.48 15.43 -19.01
C VAL A 458 -13.20 15.90 -18.31
N GLU A 459 -12.65 15.14 -17.36
CA GLU A 459 -11.48 15.55 -16.55
C GLU A 459 -10.12 15.09 -17.09
N ARG A 460 -10.11 14.35 -18.21
CA ARG A 460 -8.90 13.73 -18.81
C ARG A 460 -8.17 12.74 -17.88
N ALA A 461 -8.88 12.21 -16.89
CA ALA A 461 -8.39 11.19 -15.97
C ALA A 461 -8.26 9.81 -16.65
N CYS A 462 -7.40 8.95 -16.12
CA CYS A 462 -7.14 7.61 -16.65
C CYS A 462 -6.65 6.57 -15.63
N ALA A 463 -6.19 7.00 -14.45
CA ALA A 463 -5.76 6.17 -13.34
C ALA A 463 -5.66 7.02 -12.06
N ALA A 464 -6.57 6.82 -11.10
CA ALA A 464 -6.44 7.41 -9.76
C ALA A 464 -5.12 6.97 -9.11
N ILE A 465 -4.22 7.93 -8.86
CA ILE A 465 -2.97 7.64 -8.13
C ILE A 465 -3.20 7.64 -6.63
N GLY A 466 -4.24 8.32 -6.14
CA GLY A 466 -4.39 8.59 -4.72
C GLY A 466 -3.34 9.58 -4.23
N GLY A 467 -3.01 9.52 -2.94
CA GLY A 467 -2.04 10.38 -2.26
C GLY A 467 -2.18 10.30 -0.74
N HIS A 468 -1.91 11.39 -0.01
CA HIS A 468 -1.78 11.39 1.45
C HIS A 468 -2.40 12.63 2.12
N VAL A 469 -2.79 12.48 3.39
CA VAL A 469 -3.08 13.64 4.27
C VAL A 469 -1.78 14.34 4.63
N TYR A 470 -1.64 15.65 4.34
CA TYR A 470 -0.43 16.40 4.69
C TYR A 470 -0.33 16.58 6.22
N ARG A 471 0.81 16.17 6.78
CA ARG A 471 1.10 16.20 8.23
C ARG A 471 2.42 16.87 8.60
N GLY A 472 3.18 17.36 7.61
CA GLY A 472 4.43 18.08 7.78
C GLY A 472 4.29 19.46 8.43
N GLY A 473 5.45 20.09 8.67
CA GLY A 473 5.56 21.41 9.29
C GLY A 473 5.81 22.56 8.32
N CYS A 474 6.24 22.27 7.09
CA CYS A 474 6.61 23.27 6.08
C CYS A 474 5.43 24.08 5.53
N MET A 475 4.23 23.52 5.48
CA MET A 475 3.03 24.13 4.89
C MET A 475 1.84 24.10 5.87
N PRO A 476 1.84 24.91 6.96
CA PRO A 476 0.85 24.79 8.05
C PRO A 476 -0.61 24.88 7.60
N ASP A 477 -0.92 25.66 6.57
CA ASP A 477 -2.30 25.85 6.07
C ASP A 477 -2.79 24.67 5.19
N MET A 478 -1.89 23.72 4.86
CA MET A 478 -2.21 22.45 4.19
C MET A 478 -2.42 21.29 5.18
N VAL A 479 -2.11 21.46 6.48
CA VAL A 479 -2.16 20.38 7.47
C VAL A 479 -3.57 19.84 7.64
N GLY A 480 -3.75 18.54 7.36
CA GLY A 480 -5.06 17.88 7.41
C GLY A 480 -5.84 17.89 6.10
N ARG A 481 -5.35 18.54 5.04
CA ARG A 481 -5.86 18.32 3.68
C ARG A 481 -5.36 16.98 3.16
N TYR A 482 -6.20 16.21 2.49
CA TYR A 482 -5.80 15.05 1.69
C TYR A 482 -5.42 15.53 0.29
N LEU A 483 -4.18 15.28 -0.12
CA LEU A 483 -3.66 15.65 -1.43
C LEU A 483 -3.58 14.41 -2.32
N TYR A 484 -4.10 14.49 -3.54
CA TYR A 484 -4.12 13.37 -4.49
C TYR A 484 -3.99 13.83 -5.95
N SER A 485 -3.67 12.89 -6.83
CA SER A 485 -3.53 13.09 -8.28
C SER A 485 -4.21 11.95 -9.05
N ASP A 486 -4.44 12.19 -10.33
CA ASP A 486 -4.58 11.16 -11.36
C ASP A 486 -3.31 11.12 -12.23
N PHE A 487 -3.05 10.00 -12.91
CA PHE A 487 -1.84 9.81 -13.72
C PHE A 487 -1.82 10.69 -14.99
N CYS A 488 -2.96 10.94 -15.63
CA CYS A 488 -3.05 11.59 -16.94
C CYS A 488 -3.36 13.09 -16.87
N ASN A 489 -4.12 13.56 -15.89
CA ASN A 489 -4.66 14.92 -15.92
C ASN A 489 -3.68 16.00 -15.41
N GLY A 490 -2.63 15.65 -14.67
CA GLY A 490 -1.54 16.56 -14.30
C GLY A 490 -1.82 17.52 -13.16
N VAL A 491 -2.82 17.24 -12.33
CA VAL A 491 -3.24 18.14 -11.25
C VAL A 491 -3.07 17.49 -9.89
N VAL A 492 -2.69 18.30 -8.90
CA VAL A 492 -2.81 17.90 -7.50
C VAL A 492 -4.07 18.56 -6.95
N ASN A 493 -5.02 17.75 -6.49
CA ASN A 493 -6.17 18.22 -5.72
C ASN A 493 -5.83 18.17 -4.24
N ALA A 494 -6.29 19.15 -3.46
CA ALA A 494 -6.22 19.17 -2.02
C ALA A 494 -7.63 19.31 -1.44
N ILE A 495 -8.11 18.30 -0.70
CA ILE A 495 -9.45 18.26 -0.12
C ILE A 495 -9.44 18.28 1.41
N VAL A 496 -10.42 18.94 2.02
CA VAL A 496 -10.74 18.78 3.45
C VAL A 496 -11.88 17.78 3.56
N VAL A 497 -11.73 16.78 4.43
CA VAL A 497 -12.73 15.71 4.63
C VAL A 497 -13.29 15.82 6.03
N GLU A 498 -14.62 15.92 6.14
CA GLU A 498 -15.34 15.92 7.41
C GLU A 498 -16.54 14.98 7.32
N ALA A 499 -16.76 14.17 8.36
CA ALA A 499 -17.84 13.18 8.42
C ALA A 499 -17.94 12.22 7.21
N GLY A 500 -16.83 11.98 6.50
CA GLY A 500 -16.78 11.13 5.30
C GLY A 500 -17.21 11.82 3.99
N ALA A 501 -17.30 13.15 3.97
CA ALA A 501 -17.60 13.94 2.78
C ALA A 501 -16.54 15.03 2.54
N VAL A 502 -16.42 15.48 1.30
CA VAL A 502 -15.55 16.62 0.93
C VAL A 502 -16.20 17.93 1.37
N LEU A 503 -15.56 18.64 2.29
CA LEU A 503 -15.99 19.97 2.77
C LEU A 503 -15.40 21.10 1.92
N GLU A 504 -14.13 20.98 1.55
CA GLU A 504 -13.43 21.92 0.68
C GLU A 504 -12.63 21.15 -0.37
N GLN A 505 -12.50 21.71 -1.58
CA GLN A 505 -11.58 21.24 -2.61
C GLN A 505 -10.84 22.42 -3.24
N GLN A 506 -9.53 22.25 -3.39
CA GLN A 506 -8.65 23.11 -4.17
C GLN A 506 -7.99 22.26 -5.26
N ARG A 507 -7.86 22.81 -6.47
CA ARG A 507 -7.22 22.16 -7.62
C ARG A 507 -6.00 22.97 -8.00
N HIS A 508 -4.84 22.31 -8.03
CA HIS A 508 -3.56 22.93 -8.36
C HIS A 508 -3.08 22.36 -9.69
N GLU A 509 -3.15 23.20 -10.73
CA GLU A 509 -2.47 22.98 -12.00
C GLU A 509 -0.98 23.31 -11.76
N LEU A 510 -0.09 22.33 -11.91
CA LEU A 510 1.32 22.50 -11.54
C LEU A 510 2.17 22.83 -12.77
N ASP A 511 2.63 24.09 -12.85
CA ASP A 511 3.46 24.58 -13.96
C ASP A 511 4.74 23.74 -14.13
N GLY A 512 4.91 23.13 -15.31
CA GLY A 512 6.12 22.43 -15.70
C GLY A 512 5.91 21.11 -16.44
N ILE A 513 6.89 20.22 -16.34
CA ILE A 513 6.99 18.97 -17.12
C ILE A 513 5.97 17.89 -16.65
N LEU A 514 5.18 18.16 -15.61
CA LEU A 514 4.26 17.19 -14.98
C LEU A 514 2.77 17.46 -15.27
N ALA A 515 2.46 18.02 -16.45
CA ALA A 515 1.11 18.09 -17.02
C ALA A 515 0.63 16.67 -17.44
N GLY A 516 0.45 15.82 -16.43
CA GLY A 516 0.38 14.37 -16.47
C GLY A 516 1.70 13.76 -15.99
N GLN A 517 1.66 12.49 -15.55
CA GLN A 517 2.79 11.61 -15.21
C GLN A 517 3.30 11.57 -13.75
N ILE A 518 2.52 11.99 -12.75
CA ILE A 518 2.76 11.60 -11.34
C ILE A 518 2.47 10.10 -11.20
N THR A 519 3.42 9.29 -10.72
CA THR A 519 3.27 7.83 -10.58
C THR A 519 2.87 7.39 -9.16
N SER A 520 3.21 8.19 -8.15
CA SER A 520 2.84 8.00 -6.75
C SER A 520 3.18 9.25 -5.95
N PHE A 521 2.50 9.42 -4.82
CA PHE A 521 3.01 10.26 -3.73
C PHE A 521 3.93 9.43 -2.81
N GLY A 522 4.59 10.12 -1.89
CA GLY A 522 5.26 9.54 -0.73
C GLY A 522 5.51 10.58 0.35
N VAL A 523 5.93 10.13 1.53
CA VAL A 523 6.16 10.95 2.73
C VAL A 523 7.57 10.72 3.26
N ASP A 524 8.26 11.78 3.71
CA ASP A 524 9.51 11.65 4.46
C ASP A 524 9.28 11.34 5.95
N GLY A 525 10.37 11.14 6.70
CA GLY A 525 10.33 10.83 8.14
C GLY A 525 9.76 11.96 9.01
N TYR A 526 9.43 13.13 8.44
CA TYR A 526 8.96 14.32 9.15
C TYR A 526 7.57 14.77 8.69
N GLY A 527 6.94 14.04 7.76
CA GLY A 527 5.58 14.31 7.28
C GLY A 527 5.47 15.18 6.03
N GLU A 528 6.60 15.52 5.39
CA GLU A 528 6.61 16.31 4.16
C GLU A 528 6.31 15.44 2.94
N LEU A 529 5.61 16.01 1.95
CA LEU A 529 5.13 15.27 0.78
C LEU A 529 6.03 15.42 -0.44
N TYR A 530 6.15 14.30 -1.15
CA TYR A 530 6.91 14.15 -2.37
C TYR A 530 6.04 13.46 -3.42
N VAL A 531 6.35 13.69 -4.69
CA VAL A 531 5.78 12.96 -5.83
C VAL A 531 6.88 12.28 -6.63
N THR A 532 6.66 11.01 -6.95
CA THR A 532 7.42 10.28 -7.97
C THR A 532 6.80 10.56 -9.33
N ALA A 533 7.62 10.64 -10.39
CA ALA A 533 7.13 10.90 -11.73
C ALA A 533 7.86 10.10 -12.81
N VAL A 534 7.19 9.93 -13.97
CA VAL A 534 7.80 9.39 -15.19
C VAL A 534 9.01 10.25 -15.60
N GLY A 535 9.98 9.62 -16.27
CA GLY A 535 11.27 10.24 -16.54
C GLY A 535 12.24 10.19 -15.35
N GLY A 536 11.89 9.48 -14.28
CA GLY A 536 12.85 9.07 -13.26
C GLY A 536 13.19 10.18 -12.26
N ARG A 537 12.19 10.96 -11.84
CA ARG A 537 12.37 12.16 -11.01
C ARG A 537 11.56 12.10 -9.73
N ILE A 538 12.11 12.72 -8.68
CA ILE A 538 11.42 13.00 -7.41
C ILE A 538 11.30 14.50 -7.26
N TYR A 539 10.09 14.96 -6.97
CA TYR A 539 9.83 16.34 -6.61
C TYR A 539 9.30 16.40 -5.18
N ARG A 540 9.74 17.39 -4.42
CA ARG A 540 9.10 17.79 -3.17
C ARG A 540 7.95 18.72 -3.49
N LEU A 541 6.83 18.50 -2.82
CA LEU A 541 5.69 19.40 -2.88
C LEU A 541 5.91 20.53 -1.86
N GLU A 542 5.93 21.77 -2.35
CA GLU A 542 6.10 22.96 -1.52
C GLU A 542 5.05 24.02 -1.88
N LEU A 543 4.99 25.12 -1.13
CA LEU A 543 4.23 26.29 -1.57
C LEU A 543 4.99 27.04 -2.67
N ALA A 544 4.24 27.59 -3.61
CA ALA A 544 4.72 28.56 -4.58
C ALA A 544 5.42 29.74 -3.86
N ARG A 545 6.34 30.40 -4.55
CA ARG A 545 7.01 31.60 -4.03
C ARG A 545 6.36 32.82 -4.65
N ASP A 546 5.92 33.76 -3.81
CA ASP A 546 5.49 35.08 -4.25
C ASP A 546 6.67 35.80 -4.93
N ILE A 547 6.66 35.87 -6.26
CA ILE A 547 7.74 36.52 -7.04
C ILE A 547 7.86 38.01 -6.66
N GLU A 548 6.76 38.64 -6.24
CA GLU A 548 6.76 40.04 -5.81
C GLU A 548 7.53 40.29 -4.50
N ALA A 549 7.57 39.31 -3.58
CA ALA A 549 8.19 39.49 -2.26
C ALA A 549 9.72 39.62 -2.32
N ASP A 550 10.39 38.91 -3.23
CA ASP A 550 11.85 38.97 -3.41
C ASP A 550 12.31 40.27 -4.11
N THR A 551 11.41 40.99 -4.79
CA THR A 551 11.74 42.27 -5.45
C THR A 551 11.74 43.50 -4.54
N LEU A 552 11.36 43.34 -3.26
CA LEU A 552 11.29 44.43 -2.27
C LEU A 552 12.35 44.38 -1.17
N ALA A 553 13.33 43.47 -1.26
CA ALA A 553 14.53 43.54 -0.44
C ALA A 553 15.40 44.75 -0.88
N PRO A 554 15.60 45.79 -0.05
CA PRO A 554 16.40 46.94 -0.45
C PRO A 554 17.88 46.53 -0.60
N ASP A 555 18.52 46.94 -1.69
CA ASP A 555 19.94 46.68 -1.93
C ASP A 555 20.80 47.30 -0.79
N PRO A 556 21.54 46.50 -0.01
CA PRO A 556 22.38 47.01 1.08
C PRO A 556 23.60 47.82 0.60
N ARG A 557 23.74 48.09 -0.71
CA ARG A 557 24.83 48.88 -1.31
C ARG A 557 24.42 50.26 -1.85
N GLY A 558 23.18 50.69 -1.62
CA GLY A 558 22.70 52.04 -1.93
C GLY A 558 23.15 53.12 -0.93
N GLY A 559 24.47 53.31 -0.73
CA GLY A 559 24.98 54.29 0.24
C GLY A 559 26.48 54.59 0.14
N GLN A 560 26.85 55.49 -0.78
CA GLN A 560 28.05 56.34 -0.75
C GLN A 560 27.68 57.76 -1.18
#